data_AF-A0A946CWD7-F1
#
_entry.id   AF-A0A946CWD7-F1
#
_cell.length_a   1.000
_cell.length_b   1.000
_cell.length_c   1.000
_cell.angle_alpha   90.00
_cell.angle_beta   90.00
_cell.angle_gamma   90.00
#
_symmetry.space_group_name_H-M   'P 1'
#
loop_
_entity.id
_entity.type
_entity.pdbx_description
1 polymer ?
#
loop_
_entity_poly.entity_id
_entity_poly.type
_entity_poly.pdbx_seq_one_letter_code
_entity_poly.pdbx_strand_id
1 'polypeptide(L)'
;MSSYPKDGIVRVGRETKGRRGKGVTIVTGLPGSESQLKTIASKLKAQCGVGGTVKGRIVEIQGDQRDRLFKILSDSGYTVRKSGG
;
A
#
# COMPACT_ATOMS: atom_id res chain seq x y z
N MET A 1 -14.99 -1.26 12.86
CA MET A 1 -13.73 -0.97 13.58
C MET A 1 -12.56 -1.36 12.68
N SER A 2 -11.67 -0.41 12.34
CA SER A 2 -10.53 -0.68 11.46
C SER A 2 -9.49 -1.50 12.22
N SER A 3 -9.31 -2.77 11.83
CA SER A 3 -8.46 -3.77 12.51
C SER A 3 -6.95 -3.56 12.32
N TYR A 4 -6.52 -2.44 11.74
CA TYR A 4 -5.09 -2.17 11.49
C TYR A 4 -4.44 -1.56 12.74
N PRO A 5 -3.33 -2.15 13.24
CA PRO A 5 -2.58 -1.60 14.36
C PRO A 5 -2.09 -0.19 14.03
N LYS A 6 -2.25 0.76 14.96
CA LYS A 6 -1.67 2.11 14.88
C LYS A 6 -0.24 2.13 15.45
N ASP A 7 0.56 1.14 15.06
CA ASP A 7 1.93 0.95 15.53
C ASP A 7 2.97 1.70 14.68
N GLY A 8 2.51 2.46 13.68
CA GLY A 8 3.40 3.18 12.75
C GLY A 8 4.08 2.27 11.73
N ILE A 9 3.70 0.98 11.66
CA ILE A 9 4.27 0.04 10.70
C ILE A 9 3.42 0.01 9.44
N VAL A 10 4.05 0.37 8.32
CA VAL A 10 3.44 0.28 7.00
C VAL A 10 3.45 -1.17 6.55
N ARG A 11 2.29 -1.71 6.18
CA ARG A 11 2.13 -3.10 5.77
C ARG A 11 1.84 -3.14 4.28
N VAL A 12 2.59 -3.96 3.56
CA VAL A 12 2.47 -4.14 2.11
C VAL A 12 2.11 -5.60 1.84
N GLY A 13 0.90 -5.85 1.37
CA GLY A 13 0.41 -7.20 1.09
C GLY A 13 -0.23 -7.35 -0.27
N ARG A 14 -0.47 -8.58 -0.70
CA ARG A 14 -1.15 -8.86 -1.97
C ARG A 14 -2.53 -9.44 -1.70
N GLU A 15 -3.52 -8.89 -2.38
CA GLU A 15 -4.90 -9.37 -2.37
C GLU A 15 -5.28 -9.87 -3.76
N THR A 16 -5.56 -11.16 -3.88
CA THR A 16 -5.96 -11.80 -5.14
C THR A 16 -7.42 -12.26 -5.11
N LYS A 17 -8.06 -12.31 -3.94
CA LYS A 17 -9.41 -12.83 -3.78
C LYS A 17 -10.41 -11.98 -4.57
N GLY A 18 -11.20 -12.64 -5.42
CA GLY A 18 -12.21 -11.99 -6.25
C GLY A 18 -11.67 -11.18 -7.45
N ARG A 19 -10.36 -11.22 -7.72
CA ARG A 19 -9.75 -10.40 -8.80
C ARG A 19 -9.30 -11.18 -10.04
N ARG A 20 -9.87 -12.37 -10.28
CA ARG A 20 -9.66 -13.21 -11.48
C ARG A 20 -8.17 -13.33 -11.89
N GLY A 21 -7.28 -13.54 -10.91
CA GLY A 21 -5.83 -13.66 -11.13
C GLY A 21 -5.04 -12.35 -11.19
N LYS A 22 -5.70 -11.22 -11.50
CA LYS A 22 -5.09 -9.88 -11.48
C LYS A 22 -5.11 -9.32 -10.05
N GLY A 23 -4.23 -9.86 -9.22
CA GLY A 23 -4.07 -9.42 -7.83
C GLY A 23 -3.69 -7.95 -7.72
N VAL A 24 -3.93 -7.36 -6.56
CA VAL A 24 -3.49 -6.01 -6.22
C VAL A 24 -2.59 -6.03 -5.00
N THR A 25 -1.77 -5.01 -4.87
CA THR A 25 -1.01 -4.74 -3.68
C THR A 25 -1.77 -3.77 -2.78
N ILE A 26 -1.98 -4.16 -1.54
CA ILE A 26 -2.64 -3.41 -0.50
C ILE A 26 -1.58 -2.82 0.41
N VAL A 27 -1.61 -1.50 0.60
CA VAL A 27 -0.74 -0.78 1.53
C VAL A 27 -1.59 -0.16 2.64
N THR A 28 -1.26 -0.47 3.89
CA THR A 28 -1.95 0.03 5.10
C THR A 28 -0.95 0.49 6.15
N GLY A 29 -1.43 1.21 7.16
CA GLY A 29 -0.56 1.75 8.23
C GLY A 29 0.23 2.99 7.84
N LEU A 30 -0.06 3.60 6.69
CA LEU A 30 0.54 4.87 6.28
C LEU A 30 0.10 6.00 7.24
N PRO A 31 1.05 6.83 7.72
CA PRO A 31 0.72 7.95 8.60
C PRO A 31 0.07 9.10 7.81
N GLY A 32 -0.63 9.97 8.55
CA GLY A 32 -1.21 11.19 8.00
C GLY A 32 -2.73 11.14 7.75
N SER A 33 -3.24 12.26 7.24
CA SER A 33 -4.64 12.46 6.87
C SER A 33 -4.98 11.85 5.50
N GLU A 34 -6.25 11.76 5.14
CA GLU A 34 -6.67 11.24 3.83
C GLU A 34 -6.07 12.02 2.65
N SER A 35 -5.87 13.33 2.80
CA SER A 35 -5.21 14.15 1.78
C SER A 35 -3.75 13.72 1.60
N GLN A 36 -3.02 13.53 2.70
CA GLN A 36 -1.63 13.03 2.65
C GLN A 36 -1.55 11.62 2.05
N LEU A 37 -2.50 10.75 2.39
CA LEU A 37 -2.60 9.41 1.81
C LEU A 37 -2.80 9.46 0.29
N LYS A 38 -3.64 10.37 -0.23
CA LYS A 38 -3.80 10.56 -1.68
C LYS A 38 -2.50 11.02 -2.34
N THR A 39 -1.75 11.92 -1.70
CA THR A 39 -0.44 12.36 -2.20
C THR A 39 0.58 11.22 -2.22
N ILE A 40 0.69 10.46 -1.12
CA ILE A 40 1.59 9.30 -1.02
C ILE A 40 1.20 8.26 -2.06
N ALA A 41 -0.09 7.91 -2.14
CA ALA A 41 -0.59 6.95 -3.12
C ALA A 41 -0.29 7.40 -4.57
N SER A 42 -0.42 8.69 -4.88
CA SER A 42 -0.07 9.22 -6.21
C SER A 42 1.41 9.00 -6.52
N LYS A 43 2.30 9.31 -5.57
CA LYS A 43 3.75 9.06 -5.72
C LYS A 43 4.06 7.57 -5.90
N LEU A 44 3.46 6.70 -5.10
CA LEU A 44 3.66 5.25 -5.19
C LEU A 44 3.20 4.69 -6.55
N LYS A 45 2.04 5.14 -7.04
CA LYS A 45 1.52 4.76 -8.36
C LYS A 45 2.43 5.22 -9.50
N ALA A 46 2.89 6.48 -9.45
CA ALA A 46 3.82 7.02 -10.44
C ALA A 46 5.13 6.22 -10.46
N GLN A 47 5.68 5.90 -9.30
CA GLN A 47 6.89 5.08 -9.17
C GLN A 47 6.71 3.65 -9.67
N CYS A 48 5.52 3.06 -9.50
CA CYS A 48 5.24 1.71 -9.95
C CYS A 48 4.76 1.64 -11.41
N GLY A 49 4.40 2.78 -12.04
CA GLY A 49 3.86 2.83 -13.40
C GLY A 49 2.48 2.18 -13.54
N VAL A 50 1.73 2.06 -12.44
CA VAL A 50 0.43 1.36 -12.41
C VAL A 50 -0.65 2.20 -11.76
N GLY A 51 -1.90 1.89 -12.11
CA GLY A 51 -3.07 2.50 -11.48
C GLY A 51 -3.28 2.04 -10.03
N GLY A 52 -4.18 2.73 -9.33
CA GLY A 52 -4.53 2.41 -7.95
C GLY A 52 -5.45 3.45 -7.31
N THR A 53 -6.08 3.06 -6.20
CA THR A 53 -7.14 3.82 -5.52
C THR A 53 -6.87 3.87 -4.02
N VAL A 54 -7.20 5.00 -3.39
CA VAL A 54 -7.24 5.12 -1.93
C VAL A 54 -8.67 4.88 -1.47
N LYS A 55 -8.88 3.89 -0.60
CA LYS A 55 -10.16 3.61 0.06
C LYS A 55 -10.01 3.82 1.56
N GLY A 56 -10.48 4.97 2.05
CA GLY A 56 -10.28 5.39 3.43
C GLY A 56 -8.78 5.47 3.77
N ARG A 57 -8.29 4.56 4.62
CA ARG A 57 -6.87 4.46 5.01
C ARG A 57 -6.07 3.36 4.31
N ILE A 58 -6.63 2.80 3.24
CA ILE A 58 -6.03 1.70 2.48
C ILE A 58 -5.68 2.21 1.09
N VAL A 59 -4.46 1.94 0.64
CA VAL A 59 -4.05 2.20 -0.75
C VAL A 59 -4.01 0.88 -1.50
N GLU A 60 -4.80 0.77 -2.56
CA GLU A 60 -4.79 -0.37 -3.47
C GLU A 60 -4.00 0.00 -4.73
N ILE A 61 -2.99 -0.80 -5.08
CA ILE A 61 -2.14 -0.62 -6.25
C ILE A 61 -2.26 -1.86 -7.15
N GLN A 62 -2.43 -1.67 -8.45
CA GLN A 62 -2.65 -2.79 -9.37
C GLN A 62 -1.39 -3.66 -9.52
N GLY A 63 -1.59 -4.99 -9.60
CA GLY A 63 -0.52 -5.97 -9.75
C GLY A 63 0.18 -6.34 -8.44
N ASP A 64 1.20 -7.19 -8.56
CA ASP A 64 2.11 -7.52 -7.46
C ASP A 64 3.30 -6.55 -7.48
N GLN A 65 3.22 -5.52 -6.65
CA GLN A 65 4.24 -4.47 -6.49
C GLN A 65 4.86 -4.54 -5.09
N ARG A 66 4.73 -5.68 -4.39
CA ARG A 66 5.16 -5.81 -2.99
C ARG A 66 6.62 -5.44 -2.80
N ASP A 67 7.51 -5.97 -3.63
CA ASP A 67 8.95 -5.72 -3.52
C ASP A 67 9.33 -4.27 -3.82
N ARG A 68 8.72 -3.70 -4.86
CA ARG A 68 8.98 -2.32 -5.28
C ARG A 68 8.48 -1.33 -4.23
N LEU A 69 7.27 -1.53 -3.73
CA LEU A 69 6.68 -0.69 -2.68
C LEU A 69 7.40 -0.85 -1.36
N PHE A 70 7.83 -2.07 -1.01
CA PHE A 70 8.66 -2.29 0.17
C PHE A 70 9.93 -1.43 0.10
N LYS A 71 10.66 -1.49 -1.01
CA LYS A 71 11.87 -0.69 -1.21
C LYS A 71 11.58 0.81 -1.16
N ILE A 72 10.62 1.32 -1.92
CA ILE A 72 10.29 2.76 -1.97
C ILE A 72 9.93 3.29 -0.58
N LEU A 73 9.11 2.56 0.16
CA LEU A 73 8.66 2.97 1.48
C LEU A 73 9.78 2.87 2.52
N SER A 74 10.61 1.83 2.46
CA SER A 74 11.81 1.70 3.31
C SER A 74 12.81 2.82 3.03
N ASP A 75 13.09 3.12 1.76
CA ASP A 75 13.99 4.20 1.33
C ASP A 75 13.44 5.59 1.75
N SER A 76 12.12 5.72 1.88
CA SER A 76 11.45 6.93 2.39
C SER A 76 11.47 7.05 3.92
N GLY A 77 12.11 6.12 4.64
CA GLY A 77 12.23 6.13 6.10
C GLY A 77 11.04 5.53 6.85
N TYR A 78 10.13 4.83 6.16
CA TYR A 78 9.04 4.13 6.84
C TYR A 78 9.48 2.76 7.35
N THR A 79 8.94 2.37 8.51
CA THR A 79 9.03 0.99 8.98
C THR A 79 8.05 0.13 8.19
N VAL A 80 8.55 -0.65 7.23
CA VAL A 80 7.71 -1.46 6.33
C VAL A 80 7.79 -2.94 6.69
N ARG A 81 6.65 -3.63 6.64
CA ARG A 81 6.57 -5.08 6.70
C ARG A 81 5.76 -5.62 5.54
N LYS A 82 6.21 -6.73 4.95
CA LYS A 82 5.38 -7.49 4.01
C LYS A 82 4.29 -8.21 4.81
N SER A 83 3.04 -8.15 4.37
CA SER A 83 1.90 -8.79 5.01
C SER A 83 1.19 -9.73 4.03
N GLY A 84 0.79 -10.91 4.48
CA GLY A 84 0.18 -11.92 3.61
C GLY A 84 1.23 -12.79 2.91
N GLY A 85 1.12 -14.10 3.14
CA GLY A 85 1.86 -15.14 2.42
C GLY A 85 1.42 -15.23 0.98
#